data_AF-A0A498IN65-F1
#
_entry.id   AF-A0A498IN65-F1
#
_cell.length_a   1.000
_cell.length_b   1.000
_cell.length_c   1.000
_cell.angle_alpha   90.00
_cell.angle_beta   90.00
_cell.angle_gamma   90.00
#
_symmetry.space_group_name_H-M   'P 1'
#
loop_
_entity.id
_entity.type
_entity.pdbx_description
1 polymer ?
#
loop_
_entity_poly.entity_id
_entity_poly.type
_entity_poly.pdbx_seq_one_letter_code
_entity_poly.pdbx_strand_id
1 'polypeptide(L)' 'MGETSLHYVIIDIGTVGTIDTSGITMLEEVQKNVDRKGLKLVIANPRSKVIKKLAKSKFTKKIGKEWV' A
#
# COMPACT_ATOMS: atom_id res chain seq x y z
N MET A 1 -2.51 -25.89 17.92
CA MET A 1 -1.18 -25.35 17.61
C MET A 1 -1.42 -24.12 16.75
N GLY A 2 -1.20 -22.93 17.29
CA GLY A 2 -1.51 -21.69 16.58
C GLY A 2 -0.53 -21.48 15.44
N GLU A 3 -0.94 -21.75 14.21
CA GLU A 3 -0.17 -21.33 13.06
C GLU A 3 -0.16 -19.80 13.04
N THR A 4 1.03 -19.22 13.19
CA THR A 4 1.26 -17.80 12.94
C THR A 4 1.07 -17.55 11.45
N SER A 5 -0.18 -17.35 11.02
CA SER A 5 -0.48 -17.01 9.64
C SER A 5 -0.16 -15.53 9.43
N LEU A 6 0.71 -15.25 8.46
CA LEU A 6 0.97 -13.88 8.04
C LEU A 6 -0.33 -13.35 7.43
N HIS A 7 -0.79 -12.18 7.88
CA HIS A 7 -2.05 -11.59 7.42
C HIS A 7 -1.86 -10.25 6.72
N TYR A 8 -0.80 -9.51 7.08
CA TYR A 8 -0.61 -8.12 6.64
C TYR A 8 0.85 -7.88 6.22
N VAL A 9 1.00 -7.02 5.23
CA VAL A 9 2.27 -6.38 4.85
C VAL A 9 2.08 -4.89 5.05
N ILE A 10 2.87 -4.29 5.94
CA ILE A 10 2.80 -2.86 6.25
C ILE A 10 4.03 -2.19 5.62
N ILE A 11 3.81 -1.18 4.77
CA ILE A 11 4.89 -0.36 4.20
C ILE A 11 4.84 1.01 4.85
N ASP A 12 5.85 1.31 5.67
CA ASP A 12 6.04 2.64 6.23
C ASP A 12 6.68 3.58 5.20
N ILE A 13 5.98 4.68 4.90
CA ILE A 13 6.43 5.70 3.96
C ILE A 13 6.52 7.10 4.60
N GLY A 14 6.71 7.18 5.92
CA GLY A 14 6.82 8.44 6.68
C GLY A 14 7.90 9.40 6.18
N THR A 15 8.98 8.89 5.60
CA THR A 15 10.09 9.69 5.05
C THR A 15 9.89 10.07 3.57
N VAL A 16 8.92 9.46 2.89
CA VAL A 16 8.70 9.67 1.45
C VAL A 16 8.02 11.02 1.21
N GLY A 17 8.76 11.95 0.62
CA GLY A 17 8.27 13.32 0.34
C GLY A 17 7.29 13.40 -0.83
N THR A 18 7.43 12.52 -1.82
CA THR A 18 6.56 12.45 -2.99
C THR A 18 6.69 11.06 -3.62
N ILE A 19 5.65 10.66 -4.36
CA ILE A 19 5.66 9.48 -5.24
C ILE A 19 5.39 9.95 -6.67
N ASP A 20 5.83 9.21 -7.68
CA ASP A 20 5.56 9.47 -9.09
C ASP A 20 4.80 8.29 -9.71
N THR A 21 4.60 8.30 -11.04
CA THR A 21 3.90 7.22 -11.72
C THR A 21 4.61 5.88 -11.54
N SER A 22 5.94 5.85 -11.61
CA SER A 22 6.71 4.61 -11.47
C SER A 22 6.57 4.00 -10.07
N GLY A 23 6.64 4.82 -9.02
CA GLY A 23 6.41 4.36 -7.64
C GLY A 23 4.99 3.85 -7.41
N ILE A 24 3.99 4.44 -8.06
CA ILE A 24 2.60 3.96 -7.96
C ILE A 24 2.45 2.60 -8.65
N THR A 25 3.00 2.42 -9.85
CA THR A 25 2.98 1.13 -10.56
C THR A 25 3.65 0.03 -9.72
N MET A 26 4.78 0.35 -9.09
CA MET A 26 5.46 -0.57 -8.16
C MET A 26 4.54 -0.99 -7.00
N LEU A 27 3.83 -0.05 -6.36
CA LEU A 27 2.89 -0.37 -5.29
C LEU A 27 1.72 -1.24 -5.77
N GLU A 28 1.26 -1.06 -7.01
CA GLU A 28 0.22 -1.91 -7.61
C GLU A 28 0.69 -3.34 -7.86
N GLU A 29 1.94 -3.54 -8.25
CA GLU A 29 2.55 -4.86 -8.40
C GLU A 29 2.76 -5.54 -7.05
N VAL A 30 3.24 -4.79 -6.05
CA VAL A 30 3.34 -5.29 -4.67
C VAL A 30 1.96 -5.73 -4.18
N GLN A 31 0.93 -4.91 -4.35
CA GLN A 31 -0.42 -5.27 -3.97
C GLN A 31 -0.87 -6.59 -4.63
N LYS A 32 -0.69 -6.74 -5.95
CA LYS A 32 -1.05 -7.98 -6.66
C LYS A 32 -0.33 -9.20 -6.08
N ASN A 33 0.95 -9.05 -5.72
CA ASN A 33 1.74 -10.14 -5.14
C ASN A 33 1.33 -10.49 -3.71
N VAL A 34 0.92 -9.49 -2.92
CA VAL A 34 0.43 -9.65 -1.55
C VAL A 34 -0.95 -10.31 -1.57
N ASP A 35 -1.87 -9.83 -2.42
CA ASP A 35 -3.21 -10.39 -2.59
C ASP A 35 -3.17 -11.86 -3.04
N ARG A 36 -2.26 -12.21 -3.97
CA ARG A 36 -2.04 -13.60 -4.43
C ARG A 36 -1.64 -14.56 -3.31
N LYS A 37 -1.06 -14.05 -2.23
CA LYS A 37 -0.66 -14.82 -1.04
C LYS A 37 -1.74 -14.80 0.05
N GLY A 38 -2.92 -14.22 -0.20
CA GLY A 38 -3.97 -14.06 0.79
C GLY A 38 -3.65 -13.03 1.87
N LEU A 39 -2.66 -12.17 1.63
CA LEU A 39 -2.23 -11.11 2.54
C LEU A 39 -2.92 -9.79 2.20
N LYS A 40 -2.94 -8.85 3.14
CA LYS A 40 -3.41 -7.48 2.93
C LYS A 40 -2.25 -6.49 2.95
N LEU A 41 -2.24 -5.55 2.01
CA LEU A 41 -1.25 -4.46 1.97
C LEU A 41 -1.78 -3.23 2.72
N VAL A 42 -0.95 -2.66 3.59
CA VAL A 42 -1.23 -1.43 4.34
C VAL A 42 -0.13 -0.41 4.09
N ILE A 43 -0.51 0.83 3.87
CA ILE A 43 0.42 1.96 3.74
C ILE A 43 0.41 2.73 5.05
N ALA A 44 1.56 2.84 5.72
CA ALA A 44 1.70 3.53 6.99
C ALA A 44 2.41 4.88 6.81
N ASN A 45 1.96 5.88 7.58
CA ASN A 45 2.51 7.23 7.63
C ASN A 45 2.67 7.95 6.28
N PRO A 46 1.76 7.84 5.29
CA PRO A 46 1.91 8.57 4.04
C PRO A 46 1.81 10.08 4.26
N ARG A 47 2.79 10.85 3.78
CA ARG A 47 2.69 12.31 3.76
C ARG A 47 1.55 12.76 2.85
N SER A 48 0.91 13.90 3.17
CA SER A 48 -0.27 14.38 2.43
C SER A 48 -0.04 14.52 0.91
N LYS A 49 1.19 14.86 0.47
CA LYS A 49 1.55 14.94 -0.95
C LYS A 49 1.53 13.56 -1.63
N VAL A 50 1.92 12.51 -0.92
CA VAL A 50 1.86 11.12 -1.37
C VAL A 50 0.42 10.64 -1.41
N ILE A 51 -0.35 10.84 -0.34
CA ILE A 51 -1.79 10.48 -0.28
C ILE A 51 -2.55 11.05 -1.47
N LYS A 52 -2.36 12.34 -1.78
CA LYS A 52 -3.03 13.01 -2.92
C LYS A 52 -2.73 12.33 -4.26
N LYS A 53 -1.49 11.89 -4.46
CA LYS A 53 -1.09 11.21 -5.70
C LYS A 53 -1.64 9.78 -5.77
N LEU A 54 -1.61 9.04 -4.67
CA LEU A 54 -2.23 7.70 -4.57
C LEU A 54 -3.75 7.77 -4.78
N ALA A 55 -4.42 8.81 -4.25
CA ALA A 55 -5.85 9.01 -4.46
C ALA A 55 -6.16 9.36 -5.93
N LYS A 56 -5.34 10.21 -6.55
CA LYS A 56 -5.48 10.57 -7.98
C LYS A 56 -5.31 9.36 -8.90
N SER A 57 -4.40 8.43 -8.57
CA SER A 57 -4.22 7.18 -9.33
C SER A 57 -5.29 6.12 -9.01
N LYS A 58 -6.21 6.39 -8.07
CA LYS A 58 -7.20 5.43 -7.55
C LYS A 58 -6.59 4.25 -6.80
N PHE A 59 -5.29 4.28 -6.49
CA PHE A 59 -4.62 3.24 -5.72
C PHE A 59 -5.25 3.05 -4.32
N THR A 60 -5.59 4.14 -3.63
CA THR A 60 -6.26 4.08 -2.32
C THR A 60 -7.63 3.41 -2.36
N LYS A 61 -8.35 3.45 -3.51
CA LYS A 61 -9.60 2.71 -3.69
C LYS A 61 -9.35 1.21 -3.91
N LYS A 62 -8.19 0.87 -4.49
CA LYS A 62 -7.81 -0.50 -4.84
C LYS A 62 -7.36 -1.29 -3.62
N ILE A 63 -6.64 -0.67 -2.67
CA ILE A 63 -6.24 -1.33 -1.41
C ILE A 63 -7.30 -1.22 -0.31
N GLY A 64 -8.27 -0.31 -0.46
CA GLY A 64 -9.24 0.07 0.57
C GLY A 64 -8.78 1.32 1.33
N LYS A 65 -9.68 2.30 1.49
CA LYS A 65 -9.33 3.61 2.07
C LYS A 65 -8.93 3.52 3.54
N GLU A 66 -9.35 2.47 4.22
CA GLU A 66 -9.07 2.16 5.61
C GLU A 66 -7.65 1.62 5.85
N TRP A 67 -6.89 1.35 4.78
CA TRP A 67 -5.53 0.77 4.82
C TRP A 67 -4.43 1.76 4.40
N VAL A 68 -4.72 3.06 4.46
CA VAL A 68 -3.84 4.19 4.08
C VAL A 68 -3.67 5.15 5.25
#